data_AF-A0A534ZBE6-F1
#
_entry.id   AF-A0A534ZBE6-F1
#
_cell.length_a   1.000
_cell.length_b   1.000
_cell.length_c   1.000
_cell.angle_alpha   90.00
_cell.angle_beta   90.00
_cell.angle_gamma   90.00
#
_symmetry.space_group_name_H-M   'P 1'
#
loop_
_entity.id
_entity.type
_entity.pdbx_description
1 polymer ?
#
loop_
_entity_poly.entity_id
_entity_poly.type
_entity_poly.pdbx_seq_one_letter_code
_entity_poly.pdbx_strand_id
1 'polypeptide(L)'
;MRLTIAAALLTLSGAPASAAYLVDFGNGDHMTVDSYWEDGDRMHLMRDGVELSVPRARIRHVQREEGGGAPSAVKRVAPAAPRHQASREELEARKRHVERHLLRVQQERFEAQNRGEPVERLGREFRHAQEKRRAVMQELERQAP
;
A
#
# COMPACT_ATOMS: atom_id res chain seq x y z
N MET A 1 -18.69 37.09 31.00
CA MET A 1 -18.99 36.07 29.97
C MET A 1 -18.38 34.76 30.42
N ARG A 2 -19.16 33.69 30.56
CA ARG A 2 -18.71 32.36 31.01
C ARG A 2 -18.72 31.43 29.80
N LEU A 3 -17.58 30.84 29.45
CA LEU A 3 -17.41 29.93 28.31
C LEU A 3 -17.25 28.51 28.85
N THR A 4 -18.30 27.70 28.70
CA THR A 4 -18.31 26.27 29.01
C THR A 4 -17.82 25.50 27.79
N ILE A 5 -16.66 24.84 27.90
CA ILE A 5 -16.12 23.97 26.86
C ILE A 5 -16.66 22.56 27.12
N ALA A 6 -17.53 22.07 26.22
CA ALA A 6 -17.97 20.69 26.21
C ALA A 6 -16.92 19.83 25.48
N ALA A 7 -16.32 18.88 26.20
CA ALA A 7 -15.43 17.88 25.62
C ALA A 7 -16.26 16.72 25.05
N ALA A 8 -16.29 16.58 23.74
CA ALA A 8 -16.86 15.41 23.08
C ALA A 8 -15.82 14.28 23.03
N LEU A 9 -16.07 13.20 23.78
CA LEU A 9 -15.33 11.96 23.67
C LEU A 9 -15.65 11.29 22.32
N LEU A 10 -14.68 11.26 21.40
CA LEU A 10 -14.73 10.45 20.19
C LEU A 10 -14.34 9.01 20.54
N THR A 11 -15.33 8.13 20.61
CA THR A 11 -15.11 6.68 20.67
C THR A 11 -14.65 6.19 19.29
N LEU A 12 -13.34 5.92 19.15
CA LEU A 12 -12.81 5.22 17.98
C LEU A 12 -13.36 3.78 17.96
N SER A 13 -14.42 3.56 17.21
CA SER A 13 -14.86 2.23 16.80
C SER A 13 -13.79 1.63 15.88
N GLY A 14 -12.98 0.71 16.39
CA GLY A 14 -12.04 -0.06 15.60
C GLY A 14 -12.79 -1.10 14.77
N ALA A 15 -13.02 -0.79 13.48
CA ALA A 15 -13.44 -1.80 12.53
C ALA A 15 -12.30 -2.82 12.33
N PRO A 16 -12.57 -4.14 12.31
CA PRO A 16 -11.56 -5.13 12.00
C PRO A 16 -11.04 -4.88 10.59
N ALA A 17 -9.73 -4.75 10.45
CA ALA A 17 -9.07 -4.60 9.16
C ALA A 17 -9.43 -5.82 8.29
N SER A 18 -10.25 -5.57 7.28
CA SER A 18 -10.67 -6.59 6.32
C SER A 18 -9.46 -6.88 5.45
N ALA A 19 -8.98 -8.12 5.44
CA ALA A 19 -7.97 -8.51 4.46
C ALA A 19 -8.54 -8.24 3.07
N ALA A 20 -7.81 -7.46 2.27
CA ALA A 20 -8.31 -6.96 0.99
C ALA A 20 -7.85 -7.82 -0.18
N TYR A 21 -6.83 -8.67 0.02
CA TYR A 21 -6.23 -9.48 -1.04
C TYR A 21 -5.84 -10.87 -0.55
N LEU A 22 -6.05 -11.87 -1.41
CA LEU A 22 -5.52 -13.23 -1.28
C LEU A 22 -4.35 -13.42 -2.26
N VAL A 23 -3.19 -13.78 -1.73
CA VAL A 23 -1.96 -14.05 -2.46
C VAL A 23 -1.78 -15.57 -2.61
N ASP A 24 -1.55 -16.05 -3.83
CA ASP A 24 -1.23 -17.45 -4.16
C ASP A 24 0.27 -17.58 -4.51
N PHE A 25 0.98 -18.46 -3.81
CA PHE A 25 2.41 -18.73 -4.00
C PHE A 25 2.72 -19.86 -5.01
N GLY A 26 1.70 -20.52 -5.54
CA GLY A 26 1.82 -21.51 -6.62
C GLY A 26 2.23 -22.92 -6.17
N ASN A 27 2.55 -23.13 -4.90
CA ASN A 27 2.79 -24.42 -4.26
C ASN A 27 1.56 -24.96 -3.50
N GLY A 28 0.43 -24.27 -3.59
CA GLY A 28 -0.79 -24.56 -2.81
C GLY A 28 -0.90 -23.72 -1.53
N ASP A 29 0.09 -22.88 -1.21
CA ASP A 29 0.00 -21.94 -0.11
C ASP A 29 -0.71 -20.66 -0.55
N HIS A 30 -1.61 -20.17 0.31
CA HIS A 30 -2.32 -18.92 0.12
C HIS A 30 -2.23 -18.06 1.38
N MET A 31 -2.16 -16.74 1.22
CA MET A 31 -2.12 -15.79 2.34
C MET A 31 -2.99 -14.58 2.08
N THR A 32 -3.80 -14.22 3.06
CA THR A 32 -4.56 -12.96 3.06
C THR A 32 -3.69 -11.81 3.53
N VAL A 33 -3.79 -10.66 2.84
CA VAL A 33 -3.00 -9.46 3.08
C VAL A 33 -3.90 -8.23 2.93
N ASP A 34 -3.58 -7.17 3.66
CA ASP A 34 -4.31 -5.90 3.63
C ASP A 34 -3.94 -5.08 2.39
N SER A 35 -2.67 -5.14 1.99
CA SER A 35 -2.15 -4.48 0.79
C SER A 35 -0.86 -5.11 0.31
N TYR A 36 -0.47 -4.82 -0.92
CA TYR A 36 0.82 -5.24 -1.47
C TYR A 36 1.38 -4.18 -2.42
N TRP A 37 2.69 -4.24 -2.67
CA TRP A 37 3.35 -3.48 -3.73
C TRP A 37 4.53 -4.27 -4.31
N GLU A 38 4.87 -3.98 -5.56
CA GLU A 38 6.05 -4.55 -6.21
C GLU A 38 7.23 -3.59 -6.14
N ASP A 39 8.41 -4.12 -5.85
CA ASP A 39 9.71 -3.44 -5.88
C ASP A 39 10.72 -4.34 -6.61
N GLY A 40 10.92 -4.07 -7.91
CA GLY A 40 11.83 -4.82 -8.76
C GLY A 40 11.49 -6.32 -8.82
N ASP A 41 12.39 -7.15 -8.29
CA ASP A 41 12.25 -8.61 -8.22
C ASP A 41 11.53 -9.09 -6.96
N ARG A 42 11.02 -8.18 -6.13
CA ARG A 42 10.32 -8.48 -4.88
C ARG A 42 8.90 -7.93 -4.89
N MET A 43 8.03 -8.59 -4.15
CA MET A 43 6.72 -8.10 -3.76
C MET A 43 6.69 -7.98 -2.24
N HIS A 44 6.19 -6.85 -1.77
CA HIS A 44 6.01 -6.55 -0.36
C HIS A 44 4.54 -6.73 -0.03
N LEU A 45 4.27 -7.55 0.97
CA LEU A 45 2.94 -7.92 1.43
C LEU A 45 2.73 -7.34 2.82
N MET A 46 1.67 -6.57 3.02
CA MET A 46 1.31 -5.98 4.31
C MET A 46 0.16 -6.77 4.90
N ARG A 47 0.36 -7.30 6.10
CA ARG A 47 -0.68 -8.01 6.84
C ARG A 47 -0.59 -7.63 8.31
N ASP A 48 -1.68 -7.14 8.87
CA ASP A 48 -1.80 -6.75 10.27
C ASP A 48 -0.69 -5.75 10.70
N GLY A 49 -0.28 -4.87 9.78
CA GLY A 49 0.80 -3.90 10.00
C GLY A 49 2.22 -4.48 9.91
N VAL A 50 2.38 -5.76 9.59
CA VAL A 50 3.67 -6.41 9.35
C VAL A 50 3.94 -6.50 7.86
N GLU A 51 5.15 -6.09 7.46
CA GLU A 51 5.62 -6.19 6.08
C GLU A 51 6.41 -7.49 5.84
N LEU A 52 6.05 -8.20 4.78
CA LEU A 52 6.71 -9.40 4.29
C LEU A 52 7.24 -9.17 2.88
N SER A 53 8.57 -9.17 2.72
CA SER A 53 9.23 -9.07 1.42
C SER A 53 9.49 -10.46 0.81
N VAL A 54 8.78 -10.80 -0.25
CA VAL A 54 8.89 -12.09 -0.96
C VAL A 54 9.37 -11.90 -2.39
N PRO A 55 10.18 -12.81 -2.96
CA PRO A 55 10.55 -12.74 -4.37
C PRO A 55 9.31 -12.79 -5.27
N ARG A 56 9.21 -11.88 -6.26
CA ARG A 56 8.07 -11.78 -7.17
C ARG A 56 7.83 -13.07 -7.96
N ALA A 57 8.92 -13.79 -8.27
CA ALA A 57 8.87 -15.09 -8.94
C ALA A 57 8.15 -16.18 -8.11
N ARG A 58 8.02 -16.00 -6.79
CA ARG A 58 7.26 -16.91 -5.92
C ARG A 58 5.77 -16.62 -5.88
N ILE A 59 5.31 -15.49 -6.43
CA ILE A 59 3.90 -15.13 -6.40
C ILE A 59 3.28 -15.47 -7.75
N ARG A 60 2.31 -16.37 -7.70
CA ARG A 60 1.59 -16.84 -8.88
C ARG A 60 0.44 -15.90 -9.22
N HIS A 61 -0.33 -15.50 -8.21
CA HIS A 61 -1.51 -14.67 -8.40
C HIS A 61 -1.81 -13.83 -7.15
N VAL A 62 -2.43 -12.67 -7.33
CA VAL A 62 -2.99 -11.87 -6.23
C VAL A 62 -4.42 -11.51 -6.63
N GLN A 63 -5.38 -11.85 -5.77
CA GLN A 63 -6.79 -11.62 -6.02
C GLN A 63 -7.34 -10.70 -4.94
N ARG A 64 -8.11 -9.67 -5.33
CA ARG A 64 -8.82 -8.84 -4.35
C ARG A 64 -9.94 -9.66 -3.73
N GLU A 65 -9.98 -9.76 -2.41
CA GLU A 65 -11.09 -10.38 -1.70
C GLU A 65 -12.22 -9.36 -1.65
N GLU A 66 -13.11 -9.41 -2.65
CA GLU A 66 -14.36 -8.68 -2.63
C GLU A 66 -15.31 -9.44 -1.69
N GLY A 67 -15.69 -8.82 -0.57
CA GLY A 67 -16.37 -9.51 0.52
C GLY A 67 -17.65 -10.23 0.09
N GLY A 68 -17.70 -11.54 0.35
CA GLY A 68 -18.94 -12.28 0.54
C GLY A 68 -19.13 -13.54 -0.32
N GLY A 69 -18.81 -14.71 0.26
CA GLY A 69 -19.62 -15.94 0.10
C GLY A 69 -19.25 -16.94 -1.00
N ALA A 70 -18.56 -18.01 -0.59
CA ALA A 70 -18.56 -19.40 -1.12
C ALA A 70 -18.06 -19.70 -2.56
N PRO A 71 -17.46 -20.89 -2.77
CA PRO A 71 -16.65 -21.19 -3.96
C PRO A 71 -17.52 -21.63 -5.14
N SER A 72 -17.21 -21.15 -6.34
CA SER A 72 -17.67 -21.78 -7.57
C SER A 72 -16.58 -21.84 -8.63
N ALA A 73 -16.10 -23.06 -8.79
CA ALA A 73 -15.76 -23.73 -10.02
C ALA A 73 -15.35 -22.84 -11.21
N VAL A 74 -14.04 -22.80 -11.42
CA VAL A 74 -13.34 -22.92 -12.71
C VAL A 74 -14.24 -22.86 -13.95
N LYS A 75 -14.22 -21.71 -14.64
CA LYS A 75 -14.36 -21.70 -16.10
C LYS A 75 -13.15 -20.99 -16.70
N ARG A 76 -12.24 -21.81 -17.21
CA ARG A 76 -11.02 -21.45 -17.90
C ARG A 76 -11.37 -20.96 -19.31
N VAL A 77 -11.11 -19.69 -19.64
CA VAL A 77 -10.91 -19.21 -21.03
C VAL A 77 -9.90 -18.04 -20.99
N ALA A 78 -8.77 -18.19 -21.69
CA ALA A 78 -7.74 -17.18 -21.93
C ALA A 78 -8.10 -16.32 -23.18
N PRO A 79 -7.29 -15.36 -23.69
CA PRO A 79 -6.13 -14.61 -23.17
C PRO A 79 -6.26 -13.07 -23.39
N ALA A 80 -5.18 -12.33 -23.10
CA ALA A 80 -4.89 -10.90 -23.40
C ALA A 80 -5.33 -9.86 -22.35
N ALA A 81 -4.45 -9.62 -21.37
CA ALA A 81 -4.56 -8.46 -20.49
C ALA A 81 -4.17 -7.18 -21.28
N PRO A 82 -5.07 -6.19 -21.42
CA PRO A 82 -4.65 -4.86 -21.84
C PRO A 82 -3.84 -4.23 -20.69
N ARG A 83 -2.86 -3.40 -21.02
CA ARG A 83 -2.09 -2.61 -20.04
C ARG A 83 -3.09 -1.88 -19.14
N HIS A 84 -3.21 -2.33 -17.89
CA HIS A 84 -4.15 -1.78 -16.91
C HIS A 84 -3.72 -0.34 -16.61
N GLN A 85 -4.43 0.64 -17.15
CA GLN A 85 -4.29 2.02 -16.71
C GLN A 85 -4.85 2.09 -15.30
N ALA A 86 -4.03 2.48 -14.33
CA ALA A 86 -4.49 2.64 -12.95
C ALA A 86 -5.64 3.64 -12.93
N SER A 87 -6.71 3.31 -12.22
CA SER A 87 -7.85 4.21 -12.10
C SER A 87 -7.47 5.47 -11.31
N ARG A 88 -8.22 6.57 -11.50
CA ARG A 88 -7.97 7.82 -10.77
C ARG A 88 -8.00 7.63 -9.25
N GLU A 89 -8.92 6.81 -8.76
CA GLU A 89 -9.04 6.49 -7.32
C GLU A 89 -7.79 5.76 -6.80
N GLU A 90 -7.27 4.80 -7.56
CA GLU A 90 -6.02 4.10 -7.25
C GLU A 90 -4.83 5.07 -7.22
N LEU A 91 -4.77 6.01 -8.17
CA LEU A 91 -3.72 7.03 -8.21
C LEU A 91 -3.81 8.01 -7.03
N GLU A 92 -5.01 8.42 -6.63
CA GLU A 92 -5.21 9.27 -5.44
C GLU A 92 -4.85 8.53 -4.14
N ALA A 93 -5.18 7.24 -4.04
CA ALA A 93 -4.74 6.39 -2.93
C ALA A 93 -3.20 6.26 -2.90
N ARG A 94 -2.59 6.06 -4.07
CA ARG A 94 -1.13 5.96 -4.23
C ARG A 94 -0.45 7.27 -3.84
N LYS A 95 -1.00 8.42 -4.22
CA LYS A 95 -0.52 9.75 -3.81
C LYS A 95 -0.53 9.89 -2.30
N ARG A 96 -1.67 9.62 -1.65
CA ARG A 96 -1.81 9.69 -0.18
C ARG A 96 -0.82 8.77 0.54
N HIS A 97 -0.58 7.58 -0.01
CA HIS A 97 0.40 6.66 0.54
C HIS A 97 1.83 7.20 0.45
N VAL A 98 2.24 7.69 -0.73
CA VAL A 98 3.58 8.25 -0.93
C VAL A 98 3.80 9.48 -0.03
N GLU A 99 2.78 10.32 0.13
CA GLU A 99 2.86 11.49 1.04
C GLU A 99 3.04 11.06 2.51
N ARG A 100 2.32 10.05 2.98
CA ARG A 100 2.54 9.48 4.33
C ARG A 100 3.94 8.90 4.48
N HIS A 101 4.42 8.17 3.48
CA HIS A 101 5.75 7.57 3.51
C HIS A 101 6.85 8.63 3.55
N LEU A 102 6.70 9.73 2.80
CA LEU A 102 7.63 10.87 2.86
C LEU A 102 7.73 11.47 4.27
N LEU A 103 6.59 11.63 4.96
CA LEU A 103 6.56 12.16 6.33
C LEU A 103 7.26 11.21 7.31
N ARG A 104 6.99 9.90 7.21
CA ARG A 104 7.66 8.88 8.03
C ARG A 104 9.18 8.92 7.84
N VAL A 105 9.66 8.92 6.59
CA VAL A 105 11.10 8.95 6.30
C VAL A 105 11.74 10.25 6.78
N GLN A 106 11.05 11.39 6.70
CA GLN A 106 11.53 12.63 7.30
C GLN A 106 11.68 12.54 8.82
N GLN A 107 10.68 11.98 9.50
CA GLN A 107 10.70 11.79 10.94
C GLN A 107 11.85 10.87 11.36
N GLU A 108 12.00 9.72 10.69
CA GLU A 108 13.09 8.77 10.97
C GLU A 108 14.47 9.38 10.73
N ARG A 109 14.61 10.24 9.70
CA ARG A 109 15.88 10.95 9.47
C ARG A 109 16.21 11.90 10.61
N PHE A 110 15.21 12.64 11.10
CA PHE A 110 15.40 13.54 12.23
C PHE A 110 15.81 12.76 13.49
N GLU A 111 15.14 11.64 13.76
CA GLU A 111 15.46 10.78 14.91
C GLU A 111 16.84 10.12 14.80
N ALA A 112 17.18 9.56 13.64
CA ALA A 112 18.48 8.96 13.38
C ALA A 112 19.60 9.99 13.50
N GLN A 113 19.41 11.21 12.98
CA GLN A 113 20.37 12.29 13.11
C GLN A 113 20.61 12.69 14.57
N ASN A 114 19.55 12.76 15.38
CA ASN A 114 19.67 13.04 16.82
C ASN A 114 20.36 11.90 17.60
N ARG A 115 20.29 10.67 17.10
CA ARG A 115 20.99 9.50 17.66
C ARG A 115 22.42 9.33 17.14
N GLY A 116 22.85 10.14 16.15
CA GLY A 116 24.13 9.97 15.47
C GLY A 116 24.19 8.72 14.57
N GLU A 117 23.04 8.19 14.17
CA GLU A 117 22.93 7.05 13.26
C GLU A 117 23.08 7.50 11.79
N PRO A 118 23.59 6.61 10.90
CA PRO A 118 23.77 6.92 9.49
C PRO A 118 22.43 7.17 8.77
N VAL A 119 22.29 8.35 8.14
CA VAL A 119 21.07 8.80 7.46
C VAL A 119 21.10 8.61 5.95
N GLU A 120 22.17 8.07 5.37
CA GLU A 120 22.37 7.97 3.92
C GLU A 120 21.34 7.05 3.26
N ARG A 121 20.98 5.95 3.95
CA ARG A 121 19.93 5.02 3.52
C ARG A 121 18.59 5.75 3.42
N LEU A 122 18.20 6.44 4.49
CA LEU A 122 16.95 7.19 4.55
C LEU A 122 16.95 8.37 3.57
N GLY A 123 18.12 8.95 3.28
CA GLY A 123 18.29 9.97 2.24
C GLY A 123 18.03 9.43 0.83
N ARG A 124 18.47 8.20 0.52
CA ARG A 124 18.15 7.52 -0.75
C ARG A 124 16.65 7.21 -0.84
N GLU A 125 16.09 6.67 0.22
CA GLU A 125 14.65 6.34 0.31
C GLU A 125 13.77 7.57 0.14
N PHE A 126 14.14 8.69 0.77
CA PHE A 126 13.45 9.96 0.63
C PHE A 126 13.45 10.47 -0.82
N ARG A 127 14.58 10.40 -1.53
CA ARG A 127 14.66 10.78 -2.95
C ARG A 127 13.78 9.89 -3.81
N HIS A 128 13.83 8.59 -3.60
CA HIS A 128 13.01 7.64 -4.34
C HIS A 128 11.50 7.88 -4.11
N ALA A 129 11.10 8.15 -2.88
CA ALA A 129 9.72 8.49 -2.54
C ALA A 129 9.27 9.80 -3.22
N GLN A 130 10.16 10.80 -3.34
CA GLN A 130 9.84 12.03 -4.08
C GLN A 130 9.65 11.78 -5.58
N GLU A 131 10.51 10.98 -6.20
CA GLU A 131 10.36 10.59 -7.61
C GLU A 131 9.04 9.87 -7.85
N LYS A 132 8.69 8.93 -6.95
CA LYS A 132 7.42 8.21 -6.98
C LYS A 132 6.22 9.15 -6.84
N ARG A 133 6.31 10.16 -5.97
CA ARG A 133 5.28 11.21 -5.83
C ARG A 133 5.10 11.97 -7.14
N ARG A 134 6.20 12.38 -7.76
CA ARG A 134 6.18 13.12 -9.04
C ARG A 134 5.54 12.28 -10.15
N ALA A 135 5.87 11.00 -10.24
CA ALA A 135 5.28 10.10 -11.24
C ALA A 135 3.77 9.96 -11.06
N VAL A 136 3.29 9.76 -9.82
CA VAL A 136 1.86 9.64 -9.53
C VAL A 136 1.12 10.94 -9.83
N MET A 137 1.70 12.10 -9.50
CA MET A 137 1.11 13.40 -9.82
C MET A 137 0.99 13.61 -11.34
N GLN A 138 2.03 13.27 -12.12
CA GLN A 138 1.97 13.35 -13.58
C GLN A 138 0.91 12.42 -14.19
N GLU A 139 0.70 11.25 -13.60
CA GLU A 139 -0.31 10.31 -14.07
C GLU A 139 -1.73 10.79 -13.72
N LEU A 140 -1.91 11.40 -12.54
CA LEU A 140 -3.16 12.08 -12.18
C LEU A 140 -3.47 13.26 -13.11
N GLU A 141 -2.47 14.08 -13.44
CA GLU A 141 -2.62 15.20 -14.38
C GLU A 141 -3.02 14.73 -15.78
N ARG A 142 -2.49 13.60 -16.26
CA ARG A 142 -2.88 13.00 -17.55
C ARG A 142 -4.30 12.46 -17.56
N GLN A 143 -4.86 12.14 -16.40
CA GLN A 143 -6.23 11.65 -16.25
C GLN A 143 -7.22 12.77 -15.85
N ALA A 144 -6.75 14.02 -15.73
CA ALA A 144 -7.62 15.16 -15.53
C ALA A 144 -8.42 15.44 -16.83
N PRO A 145 -9.75 15.63 -16.76
CA PRO A 145 -10.59 15.93 -17.91
C PRO A 145 -10.32 17.32 -18.51
#